data_AF-A0A143QBF0-F1
#
_entry.id   AF-A0A143QBF0-F1
#
_cell.length_a   1.000
_cell.length_b   1.000
_cell.length_c   1.000
_cell.angle_alpha   90.00
_cell.angle_beta   90.00
_cell.angle_gamma   90.00
#
_symmetry.space_group_name_H-M   'P 1'
#
loop_
_entity.id
_entity.type
_entity.pdbx_description
1 polymer ?
#
loop_
_entity_poly.entity_id
_entity_poly.type
_entity_poly.pdbx_seq_one_letter_code
_entity_poly.pdbx_strand_id
1 'polypeptide(L)' 'MRVVPGGPVMVEGPVDVELEDGTSVRSDRFMVALCACRRSKNYPFCDTSHRRKVRATRENT' A
#
# COMPACT_ATOMS: atom_id res chain seq x y z
N MET A 1 2.61 14.17 -5.51
CA MET A 1 1.79 12.94 -5.34
C MET A 1 1.61 12.25 -6.69
N ARG A 2 1.85 10.94 -6.77
CA ARG A 2 1.73 10.16 -8.02
C ARG A 2 0.89 8.91 -7.78
N VAL A 3 -0.17 8.72 -8.56
CA VAL A 3 -0.99 7.49 -8.52
C VAL A 3 -0.37 6.45 -9.45
N VAL A 4 -0.07 5.25 -8.94
CA VAL A 4 0.43 4.14 -9.76
C VAL A 4 -0.76 3.28 -10.22
N PRO A 5 -0.97 3.06 -11.52
CA PRO A 5 -2.03 2.17 -12.01
C PRO A 5 -1.91 0.76 -11.40
N GLY A 6 -2.99 0.29 -10.77
CA GLY A 6 -3.03 -1.00 -10.07
C GLY A 6 -2.14 -1.11 -8.82
N GLY A 7 -1.51 0.00 -8.40
CA GLY A 7 -0.52 0.06 -7.34
C GLY A 7 -0.86 1.09 -6.26
N PRO A 8 0.13 1.44 -5.43
CA PRO A 8 -0.04 2.45 -4.39
C PRO A 8 -0.09 3.87 -4.95
N VAL A 9 -0.51 4.80 -4.10
CA VAL A 9 -0.28 6.23 -4.30
C VAL A 9 1.04 6.62 -3.64
N MET A 10 1.95 7.20 -4.41
CA MET A 10 3.24 7.69 -3.90
C MET A 10 3.12 9.15 -3.47
N VAL A 11 3.52 9.42 -2.23
CA VAL A 11 3.49 10.76 -1.61
C VAL A 11 4.89 11.06 -1.06
N GLU A 12 5.37 12.29 -1.26
CA GLU A 12 6.60 12.75 -0.61
C GLU A 12 6.29 13.00 0.87
N GLY A 13 7.16 12.54 1.76
CA GLY A 13 6.95 12.65 3.19
C GLY A 13 7.88 13.65 3.88
N PRO A 14 7.78 13.76 5.22
CA PRO A 14 6.92 12.96 6.10
C PRO A 14 5.42 13.24 5.91
N VAL A 15 4.56 12.28 6.25
CA VAL A 15 3.09 12.43 6.16
C VAL A 15 2.39 11.97 7.44
N ASP A 16 1.34 12.69 7.80
CA ASP A 16 0.33 12.26 8.78
C ASP A 16 -0.94 11.88 8.02
N VAL A 17 -1.49 10.70 8.30
CA VAL A 17 -2.66 10.15 7.60
C VAL A 17 -3.79 9.97 8.60
N GLU A 18 -4.92 10.64 8.36
CA GLU A 18 -6.16 10.45 9.11
C GLU A 18 -7.04 9.42 8.39
N LEU A 19 -7.60 8.48 9.15
CA LEU A 19 -8.50 7.45 8.68
C LEU A 19 -9.97 7.82 8.97
N GLU A 20 -10.89 7.12 8.31
CA GLU A 20 -12.34 7.35 8.47
C GLU A 20 -12.85 7.10 9.90
N ASP A 21 -12.13 6.29 10.69
CA ASP A 21 -12.43 6.03 12.11
C ASP A 21 -11.83 7.08 13.06
N GLY A 22 -11.18 8.13 12.51
CA GLY A 22 -10.50 9.18 13.26
C GLY A 22 -9.08 8.82 13.71
N THR A 23 -8.59 7.61 13.44
CA THR A 23 -7.22 7.22 13.78
C THR A 23 -6.22 7.99 12.91
N SER A 24 -5.16 8.52 13.53
CA SER A 24 -4.05 9.16 12.85
C SER A 24 -2.79 8.30 12.89
N VAL A 25 -2.13 8.13 11.74
CA VAL A 25 -0.90 7.35 11.60
C VAL A 25 0.16 8.16 10.85
N ARG A 26 1.36 8.23 11.41
CA ARG A 26 2.48 9.00 10.87
C ARG A 26 3.48 8.11 10.14
N SER A 27 4.02 8.61 9.04
CA SER A 27 5.25 8.09 8.43
C SER A 27 6.30 9.19 8.32
N ASP A 28 7.50 8.91 8.80
CA ASP A 28 8.67 9.78 8.76
C ASP A 28 9.52 9.61 7.49
N ARG A 29 9.13 8.68 6.61
CA ARG A 29 9.86 8.39 5.37
C ARG A 29 9.71 9.54 4.38
N PHE A 30 10.79 9.88 3.69
CA PHE A 30 10.79 10.90 2.62
C PHE A 30 9.88 10.53 1.43
N MET A 31 9.54 9.26 1.27
CA MET A 31 8.59 8.79 0.26
C MET A 31 7.73 7.67 0.85
N VAL A 32 6.42 7.85 0.76
CA VAL A 32 5.40 7.01 1.40
C VAL A 32 4.48 6.42 0.33
N ALA A 33 4.28 5.11 0.38
CA ALA A 33 3.36 4.41 -0.48
C ALA A 33 2.04 4.16 0.27
N LEU A 34 0.98 4.87 -0.11
CA LEU A 34 -0.36 4.69 0.45
C LEU A 34 -1.11 3.61 -0.31
N CYS A 35 -1.85 2.79 0.43
CA CYS A 35 -2.63 1.68 -0.10
C CYS A 35 -3.90 2.20 -0.78
N ALA A 36 -4.00 2.00 -2.10
CA ALA A 36 -5.24 2.27 -2.85
C ALA A 36 -6.16 1.03 -2.97
N CYS A 37 -5.68 -0.17 -2.62
CA CYS A 37 -6.39 -1.43 -2.87
C CYS A 37 -7.15 -2.00 -1.67
N ARG A 38 -6.99 -1.41 -0.47
CA ARG A 38 -7.53 -1.88 0.82
C ARG A 38 -7.22 -3.34 1.20
N ARG A 39 -6.25 -3.98 0.55
CA ARG A 39 -5.78 -5.35 0.90
C ARG A 39 -4.58 -5.39 1.84
N SER A 40 -3.99 -4.24 2.13
CA SER A 40 -2.80 -4.16 2.98
C SER A 40 -3.12 -4.56 4.41
N LYS A 41 -2.26 -5.36 5.02
CA LYS A 41 -2.30 -5.66 6.46
C LYS A 41 -1.72 -4.53 7.31
N ASN A 42 -1.01 -3.61 6.68
CA ASN A 42 -0.44 -2.42 7.30
C ASN A 42 -1.15 -1.14 6.81
N TYR A 43 -2.47 -1.24 6.59
CA TYR A 43 -3.27 -0.09 6.16
C TYR A 43 -3.11 1.07 7.16
N PRO A 44 -2.88 2.32 6.71
CA PRO A 44 -3.05 2.86 5.34
C PRO A 44 -1.86 2.67 4.40
N PHE A 45 -0.73 2.13 4.85
CA PHE A 45 0.46 1.97 4.02
C PHE A 45 0.38 0.74 3.11
N CYS A 46 1.05 0.80 1.96
CA CYS A 46 1.13 -0.31 1.04
C CYS A 46 2.17 -1.34 1.49
N ASP A 47 1.77 -2.60 1.61
CA ASP A 47 2.62 -3.75 1.97
C ASP A 47 2.81 -4.72 0.79
N THR A 48 2.57 -4.25 -0.43
CA THR A 48 2.55 -5.02 -1.70
C THR A 48 1.38 -6.00 -1.88
N SER A 49 0.41 -6.08 -0.96
CA SER A 49 -0.79 -6.93 -1.09
C SER A 49 -1.69 -6.60 -2.29
N HIS A 50 -1.43 -5.50 -3.01
CA HIS A 50 -2.09 -5.22 -4.28
C HIS A 50 -1.71 -6.24 -5.38
N ARG A 51 -0.54 -6.88 -5.30
CA ARG A 51 -0.08 -7.85 -6.31
C ARG A 51 -0.93 -9.11 -6.28
N ARG A 52 -1.35 -9.59 -7.45
CA ARG A 52 -2.06 -10.87 -7.57
C ARG A 52 -1.11 -12.00 -7.19
N LYS A 53 -1.51 -12.86 -6.26
CA LYS A 53 -0.77 -14.10 -5.95
C LYS A 53 -1.01 -15.08 -7.09
N VAL A 54 -0.06 -15.19 -8.01
CA VAL A 54 -0.05 -16.30 -8.97
C VAL A 54 0.52 -17.50 -8.22
N ARG A 55 -0.30 -18.52 -7.95
CA ARG A 55 0.23 -19.82 -7.53
C ARG A 55 0.94 -20.39 -8.75
N ALA A 56 2.25 -20.62 -8.65
CA ALA A 56 2.93 -21.44 -9.64
C ALA A 56 2.29 -22.83 -9.56
N THR A 57 1.49 -23.20 -10.56
CA THR A 57 1.12 -24.59 -10.77
C THR A 57 2.42 -25.34 -10.96
N ARG A 58 2.79 -26.18 -10.00
CA ARG A 58 3.82 -27.19 -10.24
C ARG A 58 3.18 -28.21 -11.18
N GLU A 59 3.45 -28.08 -12.47
CA GLU A 59 3.25 -29.17 -13.41
C GLU A 59 4.26 -30.25 -13.04
N ASN A 60 3.80 -31.24 -12.28
CA ASN A 60 4.55 -32.47 -12.02
C ASN A 60 4.42 -33.33 -13.30
N THR A 61 5.43 -33.28 -14.15
CA THR A 61 5.67 -34.33 -15.16
C THR A 61 6.34 -35.52 -14.50
#